data_AF-A0A372DGW0-F1
#
_entry.id   AF-A0A372DGW0-F1
#
_cell.length_a   1.000
_cell.length_b   1.000
_cell.length_c   1.000
_cell.angle_alpha   90.00
_cell.angle_beta   90.00
_cell.angle_gamma   90.00
#
_symmetry.space_group_name_H-M   'P 1'
#
loop_
_entity.id
_entity.type
_entity.pdbx_description
1 polymer ?
#
loop_
_entity_poly.entity_id
_entity_poly.type
_entity_poly.pdbx_seq_one_letter_code
_entity_poly.pdbx_strand_id
1 'polypeptide(L)'
;MNFKHVILAIPMTLLGPSALATTSLNTPPLSRQTLIAQLETCRVDRLRSGQLAVRNSPGGQARAGLDNGDIIEIYKQQGNWACVRVIRPAGDRLRGIEGWVNSNYVNCDQGFNHVIWEIIQSDSQDIARRVPRGICSR
;
A
#
# COMPACT_ATOMS: atom_id res chain seq x y z
N MET A 1 14.24 -54.61 -65.84
CA MET A 1 15.67 -54.30 -65.93
C MET A 1 15.81 -52.89 -66.51
N ASN A 2 16.52 -52.01 -65.79
CA ASN A 2 17.27 -50.84 -66.32
C ASN A 2 16.49 -49.73 -67.06
N PHE A 3 16.76 -48.44 -66.93
CA PHE A 3 17.89 -47.72 -66.34
C PHE A 3 17.48 -46.23 -66.21
N LYS A 4 18.13 -45.57 -65.25
CA LYS A 4 18.63 -44.17 -65.31
C LYS A 4 17.65 -43.01 -65.11
N HIS A 5 17.73 -42.53 -63.86
CA HIS A 5 17.65 -41.15 -63.46
C HIS A 5 18.23 -40.16 -64.49
N VAL A 6 17.45 -39.13 -64.79
CA VAL A 6 17.97 -37.82 -65.18
C VAL A 6 17.39 -36.81 -64.20
N ILE A 7 18.28 -36.24 -63.41
CA ILE A 7 18.06 -35.14 -62.49
C ILE A 7 17.97 -33.87 -63.33
N LEU A 8 16.87 -33.13 -63.22
CA LEU A 8 16.71 -31.79 -63.78
C LEU A 8 16.33 -30.82 -62.66
N ALA A 9 16.98 -29.67 -62.71
CA ALA A 9 17.24 -28.77 -61.60
C ALA A 9 16.05 -27.86 -61.22
N ILE A 10 15.83 -27.79 -59.90
CA ILE A 10 15.62 -26.61 -59.02
C ILE A 10 15.06 -25.32 -59.66
N PRO A 11 13.97 -24.78 -59.06
CA PRO A 11 14.05 -23.48 -58.38
C PRO A 11 13.43 -23.59 -56.97
N MET A 12 14.21 -23.56 -55.90
CA MET A 12 14.56 -22.35 -55.13
C MET A 12 13.35 -21.44 -54.87
N THR A 13 12.41 -21.93 -54.05
CA THR A 13 11.48 -21.07 -53.32
C THR A 13 12.05 -20.79 -51.94
N LEU A 14 12.50 -19.55 -51.75
CA LEU A 14 12.76 -18.94 -50.45
C LEU A 14 11.51 -19.11 -49.57
N LEU A 15 11.56 -20.03 -48.62
CA LEU A 15 10.70 -19.93 -47.43
C LEU A 15 11.35 -18.90 -46.52
N GLY A 16 10.69 -17.74 -46.45
CA GLY A 16 11.10 -16.60 -45.66
C GLY A 16 11.27 -16.94 -44.17
N PRO A 17 11.98 -16.08 -43.42
CA PRO A 17 12.20 -16.28 -42.01
C PRO A 17 10.85 -16.43 -41.30
N SER A 18 10.75 -17.50 -40.50
CA SER A 18 9.71 -17.66 -39.49
C SER A 18 9.67 -16.40 -38.65
N ALA A 19 8.68 -15.54 -38.88
CA ALA A 19 8.29 -14.55 -37.91
C ALA A 19 7.72 -15.34 -36.73
N LEU A 20 8.58 -15.62 -35.74
CA LEU A 20 8.13 -15.93 -34.39
C LEU A 20 7.30 -14.72 -33.96
N ALA A 21 5.97 -14.86 -34.07
CA ALA A 21 5.04 -14.01 -33.38
C ALA A 21 5.37 -14.18 -31.89
N THR A 22 6.25 -13.31 -31.40
CA THR A 22 6.46 -13.15 -29.98
C THR A 22 5.15 -12.57 -29.53
N THR A 23 4.28 -13.42 -28.98
CA THR A 23 3.11 -12.98 -28.23
C THR A 23 3.67 -12.08 -27.15
N SER A 24 3.63 -10.77 -27.43
CA SER A 24 3.88 -9.73 -26.45
C SER A 24 3.01 -10.11 -25.27
N LEU A 25 3.64 -10.52 -24.18
CA LEU A 25 2.97 -10.62 -22.91
C LEU A 25 2.42 -9.23 -22.69
N ASN A 26 1.12 -9.09 -22.92
CA ASN A 26 0.30 -7.96 -22.55
C ASN A 26 0.64 -7.64 -21.10
N THR A 27 1.62 -6.79 -20.91
CA THR A 27 1.88 -6.18 -19.63
C THR A 27 0.70 -5.23 -19.51
N PRO A 28 -0.25 -5.48 -18.59
CA PRO A 28 -1.31 -4.50 -18.37
C PRO A 28 -0.62 -3.15 -18.15
N PRO A 29 -1.02 -2.10 -18.91
CA PRO A 29 -0.42 -0.78 -18.76
C PRO A 29 -0.53 -0.41 -17.28
N LEU A 30 0.57 0.12 -16.73
CA LEU A 30 0.70 0.54 -15.34
C LEU A 30 -0.65 1.02 -14.84
N SER A 31 -1.25 0.18 -13.98
CA SER A 31 -2.54 0.46 -13.38
C SER A 31 -2.49 1.88 -12.89
N ARG A 32 -3.48 2.66 -13.33
CA ARG A 32 -3.85 3.95 -12.81
C ARG A 32 -4.26 3.71 -11.35
N GLN A 33 -3.27 3.47 -10.50
CA GLN A 33 -3.39 3.48 -9.06
C GLN A 33 -3.65 4.93 -8.74
N THR A 34 -4.91 5.32 -8.87
CA THR A 34 -5.52 6.30 -7.98
C THR A 34 -4.89 6.04 -6.62
N LEU A 35 -4.21 7.05 -6.09
CA LEU A 35 -3.56 7.08 -4.79
C LEU A 35 -4.63 6.84 -3.72
N ILE A 36 -5.17 5.64 -3.63
CA ILE A 36 -5.92 5.19 -2.47
C ILE A 36 -4.82 5.06 -1.44
N ALA A 37 -4.71 6.08 -0.58
CA ALA A 37 -3.84 6.06 0.58
C ALA A 37 -3.85 4.64 1.14
N GLN A 38 -2.69 3.97 1.12
CA GLN A 38 -2.55 2.62 1.64
C GLN A 38 -2.83 2.71 3.12
N LEU A 39 -4.09 2.44 3.45
CA LEU A 39 -4.65 2.64 4.75
C LEU A 39 -4.12 1.52 5.62
N GLU A 40 -2.99 1.79 6.26
CA GLU A 40 -2.26 0.79 7.02
C GLU A 40 -2.62 0.95 8.49
N THR A 41 -3.07 -0.14 9.11
CA THR A 41 -3.35 -0.14 10.55
C THR A 41 -2.08 -0.53 11.30
N CYS A 42 -1.67 0.32 12.23
CA CYS A 42 -0.44 0.16 12.97
C CYS A 42 -0.69 0.27 14.47
N ARG A 43 0.25 -0.22 15.25
CA ARG A 43 0.27 -0.08 16.71
C ARG A 43 1.42 0.83 17.12
N VAL A 44 1.17 1.68 18.10
CA VAL A 44 2.24 2.43 18.77
C VAL A 44 3.07 1.47 19.60
N ASP A 45 4.37 1.45 19.34
CA ASP A 45 5.30 0.54 20.00
C ASP A 45 6.64 1.21 20.30
N ARG A 46 7.50 0.49 21.04
CA ARG A 46 8.89 0.88 21.32
C ARG A 46 9.07 2.20 22.10
N LEU A 47 8.04 2.73 22.74
CA LEU A 47 8.20 3.79 23.75
C LEU A 47 8.86 3.20 25.00
N ARG A 48 10.04 3.72 25.38
CA ARG A 48 10.74 3.33 26.62
C ARG A 48 10.24 4.10 27.85
N SER A 49 9.71 5.31 27.63
CA SER A 49 9.17 6.21 28.64
C SER A 49 8.36 7.31 27.97
N GLY A 50 7.35 7.87 28.64
CA GLY A 50 6.54 8.96 28.10
C GLY A 50 5.52 8.49 27.04
N GLN A 51 5.03 9.43 26.24
CA GLN A 51 3.99 9.20 25.22
C GLN A 51 4.46 9.64 23.84
N LEU A 52 3.96 8.98 22.79
CA LEU A 52 4.16 9.42 21.42
C LEU A 52 3.29 10.64 21.14
N ALA A 53 3.92 11.80 20.98
CA ALA A 53 3.20 13.04 20.75
C ALA A 53 2.50 13.06 19.38
N VAL A 54 1.18 13.23 19.39
CA VAL A 54 0.39 13.64 18.23
C VAL A 54 0.52 15.15 18.07
N ARG A 55 0.78 15.61 16.85
CA ARG A 55 1.06 17.03 16.54
C ARG A 55 0.15 17.53 15.43
N ASN A 56 -0.05 18.86 15.38
CA ASN A 56 -0.81 19.50 14.29
C ASN A 56 -0.05 19.51 12.95
N SER A 57 1.28 19.41 12.99
CA SER A 57 2.17 19.37 11.84
C SER A 57 3.45 18.59 12.18
N PRO A 58 4.22 18.11 11.19
CA PRO A 58 5.55 17.55 11.41
C PRO A 58 6.42 18.48 12.26
N GLY A 59 6.88 18.01 13.42
CA GLY A 59 7.71 18.79 14.35
C GLY A 59 6.99 19.91 15.13
N GLY A 60 5.73 20.22 14.83
CA GLY A 60 4.94 21.28 15.47
C GLY A 60 4.50 20.96 16.90
N GLN A 61 3.70 21.80 17.54
CA GLN A 61 3.28 21.58 18.94
C GLN A 61 2.50 20.26 19.14
N ALA A 62 2.76 19.61 20.28
CA ALA A 62 2.03 18.42 20.70
C ALA A 62 0.62 18.80 21.17
N ARG A 63 -0.38 17.98 20.81
CA ARG A 63 -1.79 18.17 21.17
C ARG A 63 -2.38 17.01 21.97
N ALA A 64 -1.79 15.83 21.85
CA ALA A 64 -2.16 14.60 22.55
C ALA A 64 -0.94 13.69 22.63
N GLY A 65 -0.97 12.70 23.52
CA GLY A 65 0.03 11.66 23.59
C GLY A 65 -0.62 10.29 23.42
N LEU A 66 0.01 9.44 22.61
CA LEU A 66 -0.36 8.04 22.44
C LEU A 66 0.52 7.16 23.32
N ASP A 67 -0.08 6.12 23.88
CA ASP A 67 0.61 5.13 24.70
C ASP A 67 0.99 3.90 23.85
N ASN A 68 1.94 3.11 24.35
CA ASN A 68 2.22 1.80 23.74
C ASN A 68 0.94 0.96 23.74
N GLY A 69 0.62 0.36 22.60
CA GLY A 69 -0.60 -0.43 22.43
C GLY A 69 -1.75 0.30 21.74
N ASP A 70 -1.69 1.63 21.61
CA ASP A 70 -2.66 2.39 20.82
C ASP A 70 -2.68 1.92 19.36
N ILE A 71 -3.87 1.72 18.82
CA ILE A 71 -4.07 1.34 17.43
C ILE A 71 -4.45 2.56 16.60
N ILE A 72 -3.69 2.77 15.54
CA ILE A 72 -3.79 3.93 14.65
C ILE A 72 -3.96 3.48 13.20
N GLU A 73 -4.58 4.34 12.42
CA GLU A 73 -4.65 4.26 10.97
C GLU A 73 -3.66 5.27 10.38
N ILE A 74 -2.82 4.86 9.42
CA ILE A 74 -1.95 5.77 8.68
C ILE A 74 -2.62 6.17 7.36
N TYR A 75 -2.69 7.48 7.10
CA TYR A 75 -3.20 8.02 5.83
C TYR A 75 -2.09 8.54 4.91
N LYS A 76 -0.99 9.02 5.50
CA LYS A 76 0.07 9.71 4.78
C LYS A 76 1.39 9.58 5.51
N GLN A 77 2.48 9.47 4.77
CA GLN A 77 3.84 9.59 5.31
C GLN A 77 4.60 10.72 4.63
N GLN A 78 5.44 11.40 5.41
CA GLN A 78 6.36 12.44 4.97
C GLN A 78 7.66 12.32 5.76
N GLY A 79 8.67 11.67 5.16
CA GLY A 79 9.92 11.35 5.86
C GLY A 79 9.65 10.54 7.13
N ASN A 80 10.16 11.00 8.27
CA ASN A 80 9.98 10.34 9.57
C ASN A 80 8.64 10.64 10.26
N TRP A 81 7.67 11.19 9.52
CA TRP A 81 6.36 11.57 10.06
C TRP A 81 5.25 10.81 9.36
N ALA A 82 4.33 10.26 10.14
CA ALA A 82 3.10 9.65 9.67
C ALA A 82 1.91 10.49 10.14
N CYS A 83 0.97 10.76 9.25
CA CYS A 83 -0.32 11.34 9.62
C CYS A 83 -1.32 10.23 9.88
N VAL A 84 -1.91 10.26 11.07
CA VAL A 84 -2.64 9.13 11.64
C VAL A 84 -3.97 9.55 12.24
N ARG A 85 -4.90 8.59 12.35
CA ARG A 85 -6.09 8.68 13.20
C ARG A 85 -6.07 7.54 14.21
N VAL A 86 -6.39 7.85 15.45
CA VAL A 86 -6.49 6.83 16.49
C VAL A 86 -7.81 6.06 16.33
N ILE A 87 -7.72 4.76 16.07
CA ILE A 87 -8.90 3.90 15.90
C ILE A 87 -9.30 3.27 17.23
N ARG A 88 -8.33 2.73 17.97
CA ARG A 88 -8.56 2.07 19.25
C ARG A 88 -7.47 2.51 20.23
N PRO A 89 -7.74 3.49 21.07
CA PRO A 89 -6.80 3.86 22.12
C PRO A 89 -6.81 2.81 23.24
N ALA A 90 -5.72 2.72 24.00
CA ALA A 90 -5.59 1.93 25.21
C ALA A 90 -6.50 2.46 26.35
N GLY A 91 -7.01 3.68 26.23
CA GLY A 91 -8.11 4.22 27.05
C GLY A 91 -9.03 5.15 26.26
N ASP A 92 -10.29 5.33 26.67
CA ASP A 92 -11.35 5.91 25.81
C ASP A 92 -11.21 7.38 25.39
N ARG A 93 -10.16 8.09 25.81
CA ARG A 93 -10.05 9.55 25.64
C ARG A 93 -9.59 10.02 24.26
N LEU A 94 -8.97 9.15 23.46
CA LEU A 94 -8.20 9.57 22.28
C LEU A 94 -8.77 9.06 20.94
N ARG A 95 -9.89 8.35 20.96
CA ARG A 95 -10.51 7.79 19.74
C ARG A 95 -10.86 8.89 18.75
N GLY A 96 -10.49 8.70 17.48
CA GLY A 96 -10.79 9.62 16.39
C GLY A 96 -9.87 10.84 16.30
N ILE A 97 -8.91 11.01 17.22
CA ILE A 97 -7.93 12.09 17.11
C ILE A 97 -7.06 11.89 15.88
N GLU A 98 -6.92 12.95 15.09
CA GLU A 98 -6.01 13.02 13.95
C GLU A 98 -4.77 13.88 14.26
N GLY A 99 -3.64 13.50 13.66
CA GLY A 99 -2.45 14.34 13.61
C GLY A 99 -1.20 13.61 13.17
N TRP A 100 -0.07 14.30 13.28
CA TRP A 100 1.24 13.80 12.88
C TRP A 100 1.98 13.17 14.06
N VAL A 101 2.53 11.99 13.85
CA VAL A 101 3.39 11.26 14.80
C VAL A 101 4.70 10.88 14.14
N ASN A 102 5.73 10.61 14.94
CA ASN A 102 7.00 10.13 14.41
C ASN A 102 6.88 8.63 14.06
N SER A 103 7.11 8.27 12.80
CA SER A 103 6.90 6.92 12.28
C SER A 103 7.88 5.88 12.83
N ASN A 104 8.96 6.29 13.51
CA ASN A 104 9.90 5.36 14.13
C ASN A 104 9.30 4.62 15.35
N TYR A 105 8.18 5.10 15.89
CA TYR A 105 7.50 4.55 17.06
C TYR A 105 6.17 3.85 16.73
N VAL A 106 5.97 3.55 15.45
CA VAL A 106 4.79 2.80 15.00
C VAL A 106 5.26 1.53 14.32
N ASN A 107 4.53 0.44 14.55
CA ASN A 107 4.74 -0.83 13.90
C ASN A 107 3.48 -1.25 13.16
N CYS A 108 3.64 -1.50 11.86
CA CYS A 108 2.58 -1.80 10.91
C CYS A 108 2.63 -3.25 10.39
N ASP A 109 3.42 -4.13 11.02
CA ASP A 109 3.66 -5.50 10.57
C ASP A 109 2.37 -6.23 10.15
N GLN A 110 2.46 -6.97 9.04
CA GLN A 110 1.33 -7.60 8.34
C GLN A 110 0.48 -8.55 9.21
N GLY A 111 1.04 -9.07 10.31
CA GLY A 111 0.30 -9.86 11.30
C GLY A 111 -0.82 -9.09 12.01
N PHE A 112 -0.75 -7.75 12.03
CA PHE A 112 -1.81 -6.89 12.56
C PHE A 112 -2.88 -6.55 11.51
N ASN A 113 -2.49 -6.45 10.24
CA ASN A 113 -3.39 -6.16 9.14
C ASN A 113 -4.41 -7.30 8.91
N HIS A 114 -4.00 -8.58 8.96
CA HIS A 114 -4.89 -9.71 8.62
C HIS A 114 -6.07 -9.93 9.59
N VAL A 115 -5.95 -9.52 10.87
CA VAL A 115 -7.00 -9.75 11.88
C VAL A 115 -8.02 -8.59 11.97
N ILE A 116 -7.67 -7.42 11.44
CA ILE A 116 -8.51 -6.22 11.52
C ILE A 116 -9.44 -6.10 10.30
N TRP A 117 -9.11 -6.70 9.15
CA TRP A 117 -9.93 -6.59 7.94
C TRP A 117 -11.33 -7.23 8.06
N GLU A 118 -11.52 -8.26 8.89
CA GLU A 118 -12.86 -8.83 9.16
C GLU A 118 -13.71 -7.92 10.07
N ILE A 119 -13.09 -7.27 11.06
CA ILE A 119 -13.80 -6.32 11.97
C ILE A 119 -14.24 -5.07 11.21
N ILE A 120 -13.45 -4.66 10.22
CA ILE A 120 -13.65 -3.44 9.45
C ILE A 120 -14.54 -3.65 8.20
N GLN A 121 -14.72 -4.89 7.73
CA GLN A 121 -15.60 -5.22 6.60
C GLN A 121 -17.10 -5.22 6.94
N SER A 122 -17.48 -5.29 8.22
CA SER A 122 -18.90 -5.19 8.64
C SER A 122 -19.52 -3.80 8.37
N ASP A 123 -18.73 -2.81 7.96
CA ASP A 123 -19.17 -1.42 7.73
C ASP A 123 -18.72 -0.91 6.35
N SER A 124 -19.05 -1.66 5.29
CA SER A 124 -18.67 -1.39 3.90
C SER A 124 -19.17 -0.04 3.34
N GLN A 125 -20.05 0.67 4.06
CA GLN A 125 -20.48 2.04 3.76
C GLN A 125 -19.49 3.11 4.27
N ASP A 126 -18.50 2.76 5.09
CA ASP A 126 -17.64 3.73 5.79
C ASP A 126 -16.31 4.02 5.08
N ILE A 127 -16.03 3.39 3.93
CA ILE A 127 -14.79 3.66 3.15
C ILE A 127 -14.73 5.14 2.71
N ALA A 128 -15.87 5.76 2.37
CA ALA A 128 -15.96 7.18 2.05
C ALA A 128 -15.81 8.11 3.28
N ARG A 129 -15.89 7.59 4.52
CA ARG A 129 -15.59 8.32 5.77
C ARG A 129 -14.14 8.17 6.23
N ARG A 130 -13.37 7.28 5.61
CA ARG A 130 -11.93 7.10 5.89
C ARG A 130 -11.03 8.09 5.19
N VAL A 131 -11.59 8.97 4.37
CA VAL A 131 -10.86 10.14 3.92
C VAL A 131 -10.64 11.04 5.16
N PRO A 132 -9.40 11.38 5.52
CA PRO A 132 -9.17 12.35 6.58
C PRO A 132 -9.90 13.64 6.19
N ARG A 133 -10.60 14.26 7.15
CA ARG A 133 -11.31 15.54 6.94
C ARG A 133 -10.69 16.69 7.75
N GLY A 134 -9.70 16.36 8.59
CA GLY A 134 -9.07 17.29 9.51
C GLY A 134 -7.63 17.57 9.16
N ILE A 135 -6.73 17.22 10.08
CA ILE A 135 -5.32 17.62 10.03
C ILE A 135 -4.56 16.88 8.92
N CYS A 136 -4.95 15.63 8.64
CA CYS A 136 -4.29 14.79 7.65
C CYS A 136 -4.74 15.05 6.20
N SER A 137 -5.69 15.95 5.97
CA SER A 137 -6.20 16.30 4.64
C SER A 137 -5.76 17.65 4.11
N ARG A 138 -5.07 18.46 4.93
CA ARG A 138 -4.45 19.71 4.52
C ARG A 138 -3.03 19.46 3.99
#